data_AF-W8T8N2-F1
#
_entry.id   AF-W8T8N2-F1
#
_cell.length_a   1.000
_cell.length_b   1.000
_cell.length_c   1.000
_cell.angle_alpha   90.00
_cell.angle_beta   90.00
_cell.angle_gamma   90.00
#
_symmetry.space_group_name_H-M   'P 1'
#
loop_
_entity.id
_entity.type
_entity.pdbx_description
1 polymer ?
#
loop_
_entity_poly.entity_id
_entity_poly.type
_entity_poly.pdbx_seq_one_letter_code
_entity_poly.pdbx_strand_id
1 'polypeptide(L)'
;MNIKEYLSQAMWLDRIINNKLQQLDSLKYLAQKVTASLDNMSYRLLLEMRYIGGQSWVDVASNIGYDVRTVFRIHGEALKEIEKIKMCQ
;
A
#
# COMPACT_ATOMS: atom_id res chain seq x y z
N MET A 1 -20.53 7.67 -34.01
CA MET A 1 -19.88 8.32 -32.86
C MET A 1 -19.08 9.52 -33.36
N ASN A 2 -19.27 10.72 -32.80
CA ASN A 2 -18.64 11.97 -33.29
C ASN A 2 -17.51 12.46 -32.35
N ILE A 3 -16.66 13.37 -32.84
CA ILE A 3 -15.48 13.91 -32.11
C ILE A 3 -15.82 14.47 -30.72
N LYS A 4 -16.97 15.14 -30.57
CA LYS A 4 -17.45 15.66 -29.28
C LYS A 4 -17.71 14.53 -28.27
N GLU A 5 -18.24 13.39 -28.71
CA GLU A 5 -18.48 12.23 -27.83
C GLU A 5 -17.15 11.65 -27.33
N TYR A 6 -16.15 11.52 -28.19
CA TYR A 6 -14.79 11.10 -27.79
C TYR A 6 -14.16 12.09 -26.80
N LEU A 7 -14.30 13.39 -27.03
CA LEU A 7 -13.77 14.41 -26.11
C LEU A 7 -14.44 14.31 -24.74
N SER A 8 -15.77 14.17 -24.69
CA SER A 8 -16.49 13.99 -23.43
C SER A 8 -16.08 12.72 -22.69
N GLN A 9 -15.86 11.61 -23.40
CA GLN A 9 -15.35 10.37 -22.80
C GLN A 9 -13.94 10.53 -22.24
N ALA A 10 -13.03 11.16 -22.98
CA ALA A 10 -11.67 11.43 -22.52
C ALA A 10 -11.66 12.28 -21.25
N MET A 11 -12.46 13.35 -21.19
CA MET A 11 -12.59 14.20 -19.99
C MET A 11 -13.17 13.45 -18.78
N TRP A 12 -14.12 12.53 -19.02
CA TRP A 12 -14.69 11.71 -17.95
C TRP A 12 -13.68 10.69 -17.42
N LEU A 13 -12.93 10.03 -18.31
CA LEU A 13 -11.85 9.11 -17.93
C LEU A 13 -10.76 9.84 -17.14
N ASP A 14 -10.33 11.01 -17.58
CA ASP A 14 -9.35 11.84 -16.88
C ASP A 14 -9.81 12.18 -15.45
N ARG A 15 -11.07 12.61 -15.29
CA ARG A 15 -11.65 12.85 -13.96
C ARG A 15 -11.62 11.60 -13.08
N ILE A 16 -11.93 10.43 -13.63
CA ILE A 16 -11.90 9.17 -12.87
C ILE A 16 -10.47 8.80 -12.48
N ILE A 17 -9.51 8.95 -13.39
CA ILE A 17 -8.10 8.69 -13.11
C ILE A 17 -7.65 9.58 -11.96
N ASN A 18 -7.93 10.88 -12.03
CA ASN A 18 -7.58 11.84 -10.98
C ASN A 18 -8.22 11.49 -9.63
N ASN A 19 -9.51 11.14 -9.61
CA ASN A 19 -10.18 10.69 -8.39
C ASN A 19 -9.53 9.42 -7.80
N LYS A 20 -9.16 8.45 -8.65
CA LYS A 20 -8.48 7.22 -8.20
C LYS A 20 -7.08 7.50 -7.66
N LEU A 21 -6.34 8.43 -8.25
CA LEU A 21 -5.03 8.85 -7.74
C LEU A 21 -5.16 9.49 -6.35
N GLN A 22 -6.12 10.39 -6.15
CA GLN A 22 -6.37 11.00 -4.84
C GLN A 22 -6.75 9.97 -3.77
N GLN A 23 -7.59 8.99 -4.13
CA GLN A 23 -7.95 7.89 -3.23
C GLN A 23 -6.73 7.02 -2.89
N LEU A 24 -5.90 6.69 -3.88
CA LEU A 24 -4.68 5.93 -3.68
C LEU A 24 -3.71 6.65 -2.73
N ASP A 25 -3.49 7.95 -2.93
CA ASP A 25 -2.62 8.76 -2.07
C ASP A 25 -3.14 8.83 -0.63
N SER A 26 -4.46 8.99 -0.46
CA SER A 26 -5.11 8.98 0.85
C SER A 26 -4.91 7.64 1.57
N LEU A 27 -5.06 6.52 0.86
CA LEU A 27 -4.83 5.19 1.41
C LEU A 27 -3.36 4.95 1.75
N LYS A 28 -2.43 5.39 0.89
CA LYS A 28 -0.98 5.31 1.15
C LYS A 28 -0.59 6.12 2.38
N TYR A 29 -1.14 7.32 2.54
CA TYR A 29 -0.92 8.15 3.71
C TYR A 29 -1.40 7.48 5.00
N LEU A 30 -2.60 6.88 4.99
CA LEU A 30 -3.10 6.11 6.13
C LEU A 30 -2.22 4.91 6.43
N ALA A 31 -1.78 4.16 5.41
CA ALA A 31 -0.86 3.05 5.59
C ALA A 31 0.46 3.51 6.22
N GLN A 32 1.03 4.62 5.73
CA GLN A 32 2.26 5.21 6.26
C GLN A 32 2.13 5.63 7.73
N LYS A 33 1.00 6.26 8.09
CA LYS A 33 0.74 6.65 9.47
C LYS A 33 0.68 5.44 10.40
N VAL A 34 0.03 4.35 9.97
CA VAL A 34 -0.06 3.13 10.77
C VAL A 34 1.30 2.43 10.89
N THR A 35 2.07 2.33 9.79
CA THR A 35 3.38 1.68 9.81
C THR A 35 4.43 2.48 10.59
N ALA A 36 4.32 3.80 10.61
CA ALA A 36 5.21 4.67 11.40
C ALA A 36 5.10 4.42 12.91
N SER A 37 3.95 3.93 13.39
CA SER A 37 3.73 3.59 14.81
C SER A 37 4.37 2.26 15.23
N LEU A 38 4.92 1.48 14.29
CA LEU A 38 5.60 0.21 14.61
C LEU A 38 7.04 0.47 14.99
N ASP A 39 7.47 -0.02 16.17
CA ASP A 39 8.87 0.09 16.61
C ASP A 39 9.80 -0.86 15.86
N ASN A 40 9.28 -2.02 15.42
CA ASN A 40 10.07 -3.00 14.71
C ASN A 40 10.35 -2.55 13.26
N MET A 41 11.63 -2.30 12.96
CA MET A 41 12.08 -1.83 11.66
C MET A 41 11.80 -2.82 10.52
N SER A 42 11.94 -4.12 10.77
CA SER A 42 11.65 -5.16 9.77
C SER A 42 10.17 -5.19 9.40
N TYR A 43 9.28 -5.01 10.40
CA TYR A 43 7.84 -4.94 10.16
C TYR A 43 7.49 -3.69 9.37
N ARG A 44 8.05 -2.54 9.74
CA ARG A 44 7.85 -1.28 9.04
C ARG A 44 8.28 -1.37 7.58
N LEU A 45 9.53 -1.78 7.33
CA LEU A 45 10.09 -1.89 5.97
C LEU A 45 9.24 -2.80 5.06
N LEU A 46 8.89 -3.99 5.56
CA LEU A 46 8.07 -4.94 4.82
C LEU A 46 6.69 -4.36 4.45
N LEU A 47 6.02 -3.71 5.41
CA LEU A 47 4.68 -3.15 5.19
C LEU A 47 4.71 -1.92 4.28
N GLU A 48 5.73 -1.06 4.39
CA GLU A 48 5.90 0.08 3.50
C GLU A 48 6.15 -0.38 2.06
N MET A 49 7.05 -1.33 1.86
CA MET A 49 7.29 -1.94 0.55
C MET A 49 6.01 -2.53 -0.06
N ARG A 50 5.21 -3.23 0.76
CA ARG A 50 3.98 -3.87 0.30
C ARG A 50 2.85 -2.89 -0.01
N TYR A 51 2.51 -2.00 0.93
CA TYR A 51 1.29 -1.21 0.88
C TYR A 51 1.50 0.21 0.34
N ILE A 52 2.70 0.78 0.47
CA ILE A 52 3.04 2.10 -0.07
C ILE A 52 3.74 1.94 -1.43
N GLY A 53 4.73 1.04 -1.48
CA GLY A 53 5.52 0.73 -2.67
C GLY A 53 4.80 -0.16 -3.69
N GLY A 54 3.75 -0.89 -3.28
CA GLY A 54 2.98 -1.76 -4.17
C GLY A 54 3.75 -2.98 -4.68
N GLN A 55 4.83 -3.38 -4.00
CA GLN A 55 5.70 -4.48 -4.43
C GLN A 55 5.01 -5.84 -4.25
N SER A 56 5.35 -6.82 -5.11
CA SER A 56 4.91 -8.20 -4.91
C SER A 56 5.65 -8.84 -3.73
N TRP A 57 5.10 -9.90 -3.15
CA TRP A 57 5.78 -10.61 -2.06
C TRP A 57 7.12 -11.21 -2.47
N VAL A 58 7.28 -11.54 -3.76
CA VAL A 58 8.54 -12.03 -4.33
C VAL A 58 9.57 -10.89 -4.39
N ASP A 59 9.15 -9.70 -4.81
CA ASP A 59 10.05 -8.52 -4.86
C ASP A 59 10.45 -8.08 -3.45
N VAL A 60 9.50 -8.06 -2.51
CA VAL A 60 9.77 -7.75 -1.09
C VAL A 60 10.80 -8.72 -0.54
N ALA A 61 10.58 -10.03 -0.71
CA ALA A 61 11.50 -11.09 -0.29
C ALA A 61 12.90 -10.92 -0.87
N SER A 62 12.97 -10.64 -2.17
CA SER A 62 14.23 -10.40 -2.88
C SER A 62 14.96 -9.16 -2.35
N ASN A 63 14.23 -8.08 -2.07
CA ASN A 63 14.82 -6.82 -1.59
C ASN A 63 15.34 -6.91 -0.15
N ILE A 64 14.70 -7.70 0.71
CA ILE A 64 15.11 -7.87 2.12
C ILE A 64 16.00 -9.09 2.36
N GLY A 65 16.30 -9.87 1.31
CA GLY A 65 17.18 -11.05 1.40
C GLY A 65 16.57 -12.25 2.13
N TYR A 66 15.24 -12.34 2.19
CA TYR A 66 14.53 -13.46 2.80
C TYR A 66 13.80 -14.31 1.77
N ASP A 67 13.45 -15.54 2.14
CA ASP A 67 12.50 -16.32 1.37
C ASP A 67 11.06 -15.80 1.59
N VAL A 68 10.20 -16.04 0.61
CA VAL A 68 8.81 -15.58 0.63
C VAL A 68 8.03 -16.10 1.85
N ARG A 69 8.32 -17.30 2.39
CA ARG A 69 7.61 -17.83 3.57
C ARG A 69 7.97 -17.03 4.81
N THR A 70 9.25 -16.69 4.98
CA THR A 70 9.72 -15.81 6.05
C THR A 70 9.05 -14.44 5.96
N VAL A 71 8.92 -13.87 4.75
CA VAL A 71 8.18 -12.61 4.53
C VAL A 71 6.73 -12.72 4.98
N PHE A 72 6.01 -13.79 4.62
CA PHE A 72 4.64 -14.00 5.06
C PHE A 72 4.51 -14.17 6.58
N ARG A 73 5.48 -14.82 7.23
CA ARG A 73 5.50 -14.94 8.70
C ARG A 73 5.67 -13.58 9.36
N ILE A 74 6.67 -12.81 8.93
CA ILE A 74 6.94 -11.45 9.43
C ILE A 74 5.74 -10.53 9.16
N HIS A 75 5.10 -10.66 8.00
CA HIS A 75 3.88 -9.95 7.66
C HIS A 75 2.75 -10.24 8.66
N GLY A 76 2.49 -11.52 8.97
CA GLY A 76 1.48 -11.90 9.94
C GLY A 76 1.79 -11.41 11.36
N GLU A 77 3.05 -11.44 11.77
CA GLU A 77 3.50 -10.89 13.06
C GLU A 77 3.30 -9.37 13.13
N ALA A 78 3.65 -8.65 12.05
CA ALA A 78 3.46 -7.21 11.95
C ALA A 78 1.98 -6.80 12.04
N LEU A 79 1.08 -7.54 11.38
CA LEU A 79 -0.35 -7.25 11.45
C LEU A 79 -0.93 -7.44 12.87
N LYS A 80 -0.48 -8.47 13.59
CA LYS A 80 -0.86 -8.68 15.00
C LYS A 80 -0.37 -7.54 15.88
N GLU A 81 0.82 -7.01 15.60
CA GLU A 81 1.37 -5.88 16.35
C GLU A 81 0.56 -4.60 16.13
N ILE A 82 0.18 -4.32 14.88
CA ILE A 82 -0.73 -3.20 14.55
C ILE A 82 -2.06 -3.33 15.30
N GLU A 83 -2.62 -4.54 15.35
CA GLU A 83 -3.88 -4.80 16.05
C GLU A 83 -3.78 -4.47 17.54
N LYS A 84 -2.68 -4.83 18.21
CA LYS A 84 -2.42 -4.46 19.60
C LYS A 84 -2.31 -2.94 19.79
N ILE A 85 -1.58 -2.25 18.91
CA ILE A 85 -1.43 -0.79 18.97
C ILE A 85 -2.80 -0.11 18.88
N LYS A 86 -3.67 -0.60 17.99
CA LYS A 86 -5.04 -0.09 17.85
C LYS A 86 -5.90 -0.33 19.10
N MET A 87 -5.69 -1.43 19.83
CA MET A 87 -6.41 -1.71 21.08
C MET A 87 -5.95 -0.86 22.26
N CYS A 88 -4.76 -0.26 22.19
CA CYS A 88 -4.21 0.62 23.24
C CYS A 88 -4.53 2.11 23.05
N GLN A 89 -5.20 2.50 21.96
CA GLN A 89 -5.61 3.88 21.65
C GLN A 89 -7.11 4.06 21.86
#